data_AF-C6LG21-F1
#
_entry.id   AF-C6LG21-F1
#
_cell.length_a   1.000
_cell.length_b   1.000
_cell.length_c   1.000
_cell.angle_alpha   90.00
_cell.angle_beta   90.00
_cell.angle_gamma   90.00
#
_symmetry.space_group_name_H-M   'P 1'
#
loop_
_entity.id
_entity.type
_entity.pdbx_description
1 polymer ?
#
loop_
_entity_poly.entity_id
_entity_poly.type
_entity_poly.pdbx_seq_one_letter_code
_entity_poly.pdbx_strand_id
1 'polypeptide(L)' 'MKQPKKPTLAQKKLIADAGLDPEKWLVRYEDNRYLHIIDRGVLEQREVHIIDRQTGEIAVQQSIRGACKNGKCPGI' A
#
# COMPACT_ATOMS: atom_id res chain seq x y z
N MET A 1 4.18 12.54 -11.47
CA MET A 1 3.61 11.39 -10.71
C MET A 1 4.76 10.66 -10.03
N LYS A 2 4.85 10.65 -8.70
CA LYS A 2 5.90 9.89 -8.00
C LYS A 2 5.60 8.40 -8.14
N GLN A 3 6.45 7.68 -8.86
CA GLN A 3 6.35 6.23 -8.95
C GLN A 3 6.62 5.62 -7.58
N PRO A 4 5.86 4.60 -7.17
CA PRO A 4 6.12 3.86 -5.93
C PRO A 4 7.50 3.19 -6.03
N LYS A 5 8.31 3.35 -4.98
CA LYS A 5 9.68 2.84 -4.92
C LYS A 5 9.74 1.55 -4.09
N LYS A 6 10.77 0.75 -4.35
CA LYS A 6 11.08 -0.41 -3.50
C LYS A 6 11.43 0.08 -2.10
N PRO A 7 10.91 -0.56 -1.03
CA PRO A 7 11.27 -0.22 0.34
C PRO A 7 12.77 -0.41 0.58
N THR A 8 13.37 0.56 1.27
CA THR A 8 14.73 0.48 1.80
C THR A 8 14.81 -0.47 3.00
N LEU A 9 16.02 -0.86 3.42
CA LEU A 9 16.22 -1.85 4.48
C LEU A 9 15.55 -1.45 5.82
N ALA A 10 15.57 -0.16 6.17
CA ALA A 10 14.87 0.37 7.34
C ALA A 10 13.33 0.28 7.20
N GLN A 11 12.79 0.57 6.01
CA GLN A 11 11.36 0.48 5.74
C GLN A 11 10.88 -0.97 5.73
N LYS A 12 11.68 -1.90 5.18
CA LYS A 12 11.38 -3.33 5.25
C LYS A 12 11.26 -3.81 6.70
N LYS A 13 12.14 -3.32 7.58
CA LYS A 13 12.08 -3.63 9.00
C LYS A 13 10.77 -3.12 9.62
N LEU A 14 10.38 -1.86 9.36
CA LEU A 14 9.09 -1.31 9.83
C LEU A 14 7.89 -2.10 9.33
N ILE A 15 7.88 -2.49 8.06
CA ILE A 15 6.79 -3.28 7.46
C ILE A 15 6.72 -4.67 8.12
N ALA A 16 7.87 -5.31 8.34
CA ALA A 16 7.93 -6.60 9.03
C ALA A 16 7.52 -6.50 10.51
N ASP A 17 7.90 -5.42 11.20
CA ASP A 17 7.50 -5.15 12.59
C ASP A 17 5.98 -4.98 12.71
N ALA A 18 5.37 -4.35 11.70
CA ALA A 18 3.91 -4.22 11.57
C ALA A 18 3.20 -5.54 11.19
N GLY A 19 3.92 -6.66 11.06
CA GLY A 19 3.36 -7.96 10.69
C GLY A 19 3.04 -8.13 9.20
N LEU A 20 3.62 -7.30 8.33
CA LEU A 20 3.38 -7.30 6.88
C LEU A 20 4.61 -7.81 6.10
N ASP A 21 4.37 -8.42 4.93
CA ASP A 21 5.45 -8.95 4.07
C ASP A 21 6.16 -7.86 3.25
N PRO A 22 7.40 -7.44 3.58
CA PRO A 22 8.07 -6.31 2.92
C PRO A 22 8.34 -6.48 1.42
N GLU A 23 8.19 -7.69 0.87
CA GLU A 23 8.34 -7.96 -0.56
C GLU A 23 7.08 -7.70 -1.38
N LYS A 24 5.91 -7.77 -0.74
CA LYS A 24 4.61 -7.48 -1.38
C LYS A 24 4.33 -5.98 -1.41
N TRP A 25 4.92 -5.21 -0.50
CA TRP A 25 4.66 -3.79 -0.35
C TRP A 25 5.66 -2.91 -1.10
N LEU A 26 5.14 -1.84 -1.70
CA LEU A 26 5.91 -0.74 -2.28
C LEU A 26 5.68 0.54 -1.50
N VAL A 27 6.73 1.34 -1.31
CA VAL A 27 6.61 2.61 -0.61
C VAL A 27 6.14 3.66 -1.62
N ARG A 28 4.93 4.15 -1.41
CA ARG A 28 4.36 5.24 -2.21
C ARG A 28 4.93 6.58 -1.76
N TYR A 29 4.93 6.80 -0.45
CA TYR A 29 5.48 7.99 0.17
C TYR A 29 5.81 7.75 1.65
N GLU A 30 6.69 8.56 2.19
CA GLU A 30 7.15 8.48 3.58
C GLU A 30 7.11 9.89 4.16
N ASP A 31 6.50 10.01 5.32
CA ASP A 31 6.44 11.19 6.15
C ASP A 31 7.24 10.96 7.45
N ASN A 32 7.47 12.03 8.22
CA ASN A 32 8.17 11.94 9.50
C ASN A 32 7.45 11.07 10.53
N ARG A 33 6.12 10.92 10.43
CA ARG A 33 5.31 10.09 11.34
C ARG A 33 4.77 8.82 10.71
N TYR A 34 4.52 8.83 9.40
CA TYR A 34 3.79 7.75 8.74
C TYR A 34 4.53 7.22 7.52
N LEU A 35 4.44 5.90 7.30
CA LEU A 35 4.95 5.23 6.12
C LEU A 35 3.76 4.76 5.26
N HIS A 36 3.58 5.38 4.09
CA HIS A 36 2.54 5.02 3.14
C HIS A 36 3.04 3.93 2.20
N ILE A 37 2.50 2.73 2.38
CA ILE A 37 2.79 1.58 1.53
C ILE A 37 1.56 1.19 0.71
N ILE A 38 1.82 0.65 -0.47
CA ILE A 38 0.81 0.12 -1.36
C ILE A 38 1.19 -1.29 -1.78
N ASP A 39 0.20 -2.14 -1.94
CA ASP A 39 0.43 -3.48 -2.46
C ASP A 39 0.94 -3.44 -3.90
N ARG A 40 1.88 -4.33 -4.21
CA ARG A 40 2.48 -4.49 -5.55
C ARG A 40 1.54 -5.20 -6.54
N GLY A 41 0.43 -5.75 -6.06
CA GLY A 41 -0.56 -6.49 -6.84
C GLY A 41 -1.27 -5.66 -7.92
N VAL A 42 -2.29 -6.29 -8.48
CA VAL A 42 -3.01 -5.77 -9.66
C VAL A 42 -3.67 -4.42 -9.36
N LEU A 43 -3.63 -3.52 -10.35
CA LEU A 43 -4.22 -2.17 -10.29
C LEU A 43 -5.69 -2.14 -9.83
N GLU A 44 -6.43 -3.23 -10.06
CA GLU A 44 -7.83 -3.40 -9.70
C GLU A 44 -8.07 -3.70 -8.22
N GLN A 45 -7.06 -4.19 -7.50
CA GLN A 45 -7.13 -4.46 -6.06
C GLN A 45 -5.84 -3.96 -5.42
N ARG A 46 -5.82 -2.66 -5.12
CA ARG A 46 -4.68 -2.04 -4.44
C ARG A 46 -5.01 -1.83 -2.99
N GLU A 47 -4.28 -2.50 -2.12
CA GLU A 47 -4.32 -2.21 -0.69
C GLU A 47 -3.34 -1.09 -0.38
N VAL A 48 -3.77 -0.16 0.46
CA VAL A 48 -2.99 0.98 0.94
C VAL A 48 -2.95 0.87 2.45
N HIS A 49 -1.75 0.72 2.99
CA HIS A 49 -1.52 0.68 4.42
C HIS A 49 -0.69 1.89 4.82
N ILE A 50 -1.00 2.44 6.00
CA ILE A 50 -0.28 3.54 6.62
C ILE A 50 0.24 3.00 7.93
N ILE A 51 1.56 2.88 8.05
CA ILE A 51 2.22 2.43 9.27
C ILE A 51 2.68 3.65 10.04
N ASP A 52 2.37 3.72 11.33
CA ASP A 52 2.90 4.72 12.23
C ASP A 52 4.34 4.36 12.64
N ARG A 53 5.26 5.31 12.46
CA ARG A 53 6.70 5.08 12.70
C ARG A 53 7.09 5.06 14.17
N GLN A 54 6.25 5.59 15.06
CA GLN A 54 6.53 5.65 16.50
C GLN A 54 6.13 4.34 17.17
N THR A 55 4.99 3.79 16.76
CA THR A 55 4.40 2.58 17.34
C THR A 55 4.74 1.33 16.54
N GLY A 56 5.01 1.46 15.23
CA GLY A 56 5.16 0.31 14.32
C GLY A 56 3.82 -0.29 13.89
N GLU A 57 2.69 0.31 14.29
CA GLU A 57 1.37 -0.23 14.05
C GLU A 57 0.74 0.30 12.76
N ILE A 58 -0.20 -0.46 12.19
CA ILE A 58 -0.96 -0.05 11.01
C ILE A 58 -2.03 0.95 11.47
N ALA A 59 -1.80 2.24 11.25
CA ALA A 59 -2.74 3.31 11.57
C ALA A 59 -3.96 3.31 10.63
N VAL A 60 -3.77 2.96 9.35
CA VAL A 60 -4.85 2.93 8.37
C VAL A 60 -4.64 1.76 7.40
N GLN A 61 -5.71 1.03 7.13
CA GLN A 61 -5.78 0.01 6.09
C GLN A 61 -6.96 0.32 5.17
N GLN A 62 -6.67 0.57 3.89
CA GLN A 62 -7.67 0.88 2.86
C GLN A 62 -7.49 -0.04 1.67
N SER A 63 -8.55 -0.77 1.31
CA SER A 63 -8.59 -1.54 0.06
C SER A 63 -9.25 -0.72 -1.02
N ILE A 64 -8.49 -0.33 -2.04
CA ILE A 64 -9.02 0.35 -3.23
C ILE A 64 -9.38 -0.73 -4.24
N ARG A 65 -10.66 -1.07 -4.27
CA ARG A 65 -11.24 -1.90 -5.32
C ARG A 65 -11.44 -0.99 -6.54
N GLY A 66 -10.55 -1.13 -7.52
CA GLY A 66 -10.74 -0.57 -8.84
C GLY A 66 -12.04 -1.15 -9.40
N ALA A 67 -13.03 -0.28 -9.61
CA ALA A 67 -14.26 -0.66 -10.26
C ALA A 67 -13.96 -1.01 -11.72
N CYS A 68 -13.66 -2.27 -12.00
CA CYS A 68 -13.97 -2.85 -13.30
C CYS A 68 -15.49 -2.90 -13.42
N LYS A 69 -16.11 -1.80 -13.84
CA LYS A 69 -17.20 -1.95 -14.81
C LYS A 69 -16.49 -2.18 -16.13
N ASN A 70 -16.24 -3.46 -16.42
CA ASN A 70 -16.05 -3.97 -17.78
C ASN A 70 -16.87 -3.10 -18.73
N GLY A 71 -16.28 -2.64 -19.84
CA GLY A 71 -16.95 -1.88 -20.91
C GLY A 71 -18.04 -2.69 -21.64
N LYS A 72 -18.89 -3.36 -20.88
CA LYS A 72 -20.11 -4.06 -21.26
C LYS A 72 -21.11 -3.79 -20.15
N CYS A 73 -21.78 -2.65 -20.23
CA CYS A 73 -23.10 -2.47 -19.63
C CYS A 73 -24.04 -3.42 -20.39
N PRO A 74 -24.63 -4.46 -19.77
CA PRO A 74 -25.75 -5.13 -20.41
C PRO A 74 -26.99 -4.24 -20.25
N GLY A 75 -27.51 -3.73 -21.37
CA GLY A 75 -28.83 -3.10 -21.43
C GLY A 75 -28.85 -1.69 -21.99
N ILE A 76 -28.85 -1.57 -23.32
CA ILE A 76 -29.94 -0.87 -24.01
C ILE A 76 -30.34 -1.69 -25.23
#